data_AF-A0A1Y1KG02-F1
#
_entry.id   AF-A0A1Y1KG02-F1
#
_cell.length_a   1.000
_cell.length_b   1.000
_cell.length_c   1.000
_cell.angle_alpha   90.00
_cell.angle_beta   90.00
_cell.angle_gamma   90.00
#
_symmetry.space_group_name_H-M   'P 1'
#
loop_
_entity.id
_entity.type
_entity.pdbx_description
1 polymer ?
#
loop_
_entity_poly.entity_id
_entity_poly.type
_entity_poly.pdbx_seq_one_letter_code
_entity_poly.pdbx_strand_id
1 'polypeptide(L)'
;FVDYHHSILTGTYQLPVENLSYRDAKTELFALDSLSKEISKYIGSIPTSPSFVLAHPDLRFGNIFVDDDFHILGIIDWEFTSTIPLQLFTPPPWVTGHDPDTMRIMRGLVRGPFRDEIFAEFRDVLQNKRETCSISEKLWHEWGYQQGQAGQEDNPIQRLPTIVQILRHPSSLMSVYYSSLFHMLFGPFANSDAEIGKFFDHPDNVSLVKQVELQIEKSKRYTQYLEDRGLLVEDVQSQQIREYLANTKHLLD
;
A
#
# COMPACT_ATOMS: atom_id res chain seq x y z
N PHE A 1 9.67 1.36 -15.72
CA PHE A 1 8.84 0.60 -14.76
C PHE A 1 8.27 1.53 -13.70
N VAL A 2 9.11 2.15 -12.86
CA VAL A 2 8.68 3.03 -11.75
C VAL A 2 7.86 4.22 -12.26
N ASP A 3 8.39 5.01 -13.20
CA ASP A 3 7.69 6.16 -13.77
C ASP A 3 6.34 5.80 -14.40
N TYR A 4 6.29 4.65 -15.09
CA TYR A 4 5.06 4.12 -15.67
C TYR A 4 4.02 3.82 -14.59
N HIS A 5 4.35 3.03 -13.58
CA HIS A 5 3.41 2.72 -12.49
C HIS A 5 3.04 3.95 -11.66
N HIS A 6 3.97 4.88 -11.47
CA HIS A 6 3.70 6.16 -10.81
C HIS A 6 2.73 7.03 -11.62
N SER A 7 2.85 7.04 -12.96
CA SER A 7 1.90 7.72 -13.83
C SER A 7 0.51 7.07 -13.79
N ILE A 8 0.42 5.74 -13.74
CA ILE A 8 -0.85 5.01 -13.61
C ILE A 8 -1.50 5.31 -12.26
N LEU A 9 -0.72 5.28 -11.18
CA LEU A 9 -1.16 5.63 -9.84
C LEU A 9 -1.71 7.06 -9.82
N THR A 10 -0.92 8.02 -10.29
CA THR A 10 -1.33 9.44 -10.34
C THR A 10 -2.57 9.62 -11.21
N GLY A 11 -2.64 8.96 -12.36
CA GLY A 11 -3.80 8.99 -13.26
C GLY A 11 -5.06 8.41 -12.62
N THR A 12 -4.93 7.32 -11.86
CA THR A 12 -6.05 6.67 -11.14
C THR A 12 -6.71 7.64 -10.18
N TYR A 13 -5.92 8.35 -9.37
CA TYR A 13 -6.42 9.35 -8.42
C TYR A 13 -6.76 10.71 -9.05
N GLN A 14 -6.59 10.86 -10.37
CA GLN A 14 -7.07 12.02 -11.11
C GLN A 14 -8.44 11.81 -11.75
N LEU A 15 -8.92 10.57 -11.80
CA LEU A 15 -10.25 10.25 -12.31
C LEU A 15 -11.32 10.75 -11.33
N PRO A 16 -12.43 11.30 -11.84
CA PRO A 16 -13.54 11.70 -10.98
C PRO A 16 -14.16 10.45 -10.32
N VAL A 17 -14.36 10.54 -9.02
CA VAL A 17 -15.16 9.58 -8.24
C VAL A 17 -16.40 10.29 -7.70
N GLU A 18 -17.48 9.56 -7.49
CA GLU A 18 -18.72 10.10 -6.96
C GLU A 18 -18.57 10.54 -5.49
N ASN A 19 -19.27 11.61 -5.11
CA ASN A 19 -19.37 12.07 -3.72
C ASN A 19 -18.02 12.27 -2.98
N LEU A 20 -16.96 12.65 -3.70
CA LEU A 20 -15.64 12.89 -3.11
C LEU A 20 -15.72 14.04 -2.10
N SER A 21 -15.32 13.77 -0.85
CA SER A 21 -15.26 14.81 0.18
C SER A 21 -13.98 15.63 0.06
N TYR A 22 -14.03 16.89 0.50
CA TYR A 22 -12.84 17.76 0.52
C TYR A 22 -11.71 17.18 1.40
N ARG A 23 -12.08 16.48 2.49
CA ARG A 23 -11.11 15.81 3.36
C ARG A 23 -10.43 14.65 2.62
N ASP A 24 -11.19 13.80 1.93
CA ASP A 24 -10.64 12.65 1.21
C ASP A 24 -9.72 13.12 0.08
N ALA A 25 -10.15 14.12 -0.70
CA ALA A 25 -9.33 14.71 -1.75
C ALA A 25 -8.00 15.28 -1.23
N LYS A 26 -7.99 15.97 -0.07
CA LYS A 26 -6.74 16.42 0.58
C LYS A 26 -5.88 15.23 1.01
N THR A 27 -6.50 14.21 1.59
CA THR A 27 -5.83 13.02 2.15
C THR A 27 -5.16 12.21 1.04
N GLU A 28 -5.84 12.03 -0.10
CA GLU A 28 -5.32 11.35 -1.29
C GLU A 28 -4.16 12.14 -1.91
N LEU A 29 -4.34 13.45 -2.12
CA LEU A 29 -3.32 14.27 -2.76
C LEU A 29 -2.06 14.41 -1.89
N PHE A 30 -2.22 14.50 -0.57
CA PHE A 30 -1.10 14.45 0.37
C PHE A 30 -0.32 13.13 0.25
N ALA A 31 -1.03 12.00 0.25
CA ALA A 31 -0.40 10.68 0.16
C ALA A 31 0.34 10.52 -1.17
N LEU A 32 -0.24 10.96 -2.30
CA LEU A 32 0.40 10.95 -3.61
C LEU A 32 1.67 11.80 -3.65
N ASP A 33 1.61 13.05 -3.17
CA ASP A 33 2.77 13.95 -3.16
C ASP A 33 3.90 13.40 -2.28
N SER A 34 3.56 12.95 -1.07
CA SER A 34 4.51 12.36 -0.15
C SER A 34 5.15 11.09 -0.71
N LEU A 35 4.34 10.19 -1.29
CA LEU A 35 4.84 8.98 -1.94
C LEU A 35 5.75 9.31 -3.13
N SER A 36 5.40 10.32 -3.93
CA SER A 36 6.21 10.76 -5.08
C SER A 36 7.60 11.20 -4.65
N LYS A 37 7.69 11.96 -3.55
CA LYS A 37 8.96 12.37 -2.94
C LYS A 37 9.77 11.16 -2.46
N GLU A 38 9.12 10.20 -1.82
CA GLU A 38 9.77 8.97 -1.37
C GLU A 38 10.24 8.07 -2.53
N ILE A 39 9.47 7.99 -3.63
CA ILE A 39 9.92 7.30 -4.85
C ILE A 39 11.19 7.95 -5.38
N SER A 40 11.20 9.28 -5.56
CA SER A 40 12.38 9.99 -6.07
C SER A 40 13.59 9.86 -5.16
N LYS A 41 13.40 9.98 -3.84
CA LYS A 41 14.49 9.89 -2.84
C LYS A 41 15.02 8.47 -2.70
N TYR A 42 14.12 7.50 -2.55
CA TYR A 42 14.47 6.15 -2.14
C TYR A 42 14.70 5.23 -3.34
N ILE A 43 13.78 5.18 -4.29
CA ILE A 43 13.97 4.34 -5.48
C ILE A 43 15.03 4.95 -6.40
N GLY A 44 15.08 6.28 -6.51
CA GLY A 44 16.11 6.97 -7.28
C GLY A 44 17.53 6.77 -6.76
N SER A 45 17.71 6.39 -5.49
CA SER A 45 19.03 6.09 -4.90
C SER A 45 19.43 4.61 -4.96
N ILE A 46 18.50 3.71 -5.26
CA ILE A 46 18.80 2.28 -5.40
C ILE A 46 19.53 2.04 -6.74
N PRO A 47 20.70 1.37 -6.73
CA PRO A 47 21.40 1.04 -7.97
C PRO A 47 20.51 0.24 -8.93
N THR A 48 20.43 0.70 -10.18
CA THR A 48 19.66 0.00 -11.20
C THR A 48 20.35 -1.31 -11.57
N SER A 49 19.64 -2.43 -11.44
CA SER A 49 20.11 -3.72 -11.96
C SER A 49 19.70 -3.87 -13.43
N PRO A 50 20.57 -4.43 -14.30
CA PRO A 50 20.17 -4.82 -15.66
C PRO A 50 19.32 -6.10 -15.66
N SER A 51 19.18 -6.76 -14.51
CA SER A 51 18.43 -8.02 -14.39
C SER A 51 16.95 -7.77 -14.14
N PHE A 52 16.14 -8.63 -14.75
CA PHE A 52 14.69 -8.65 -14.56
C PHE A 52 14.25 -10.03 -14.07
N VAL A 53 13.20 -10.05 -13.27
CA VAL A 53 12.57 -11.29 -12.79
C VAL A 53 11.13 -11.36 -13.24
N LEU A 54 10.66 -12.57 -13.53
CA LEU A 54 9.23 -12.82 -13.73
C LEU A 54 8.55 -12.77 -12.35
N ALA A 55 7.62 -11.84 -12.16
CA ALA A 55 6.95 -11.65 -10.89
C ALA A 55 5.45 -11.89 -11.01
N HIS A 56 4.92 -12.67 -10.07
CA HIS A 56 3.50 -12.83 -9.85
C HIS A 56 2.97 -11.61 -9.08
N PRO A 57 2.10 -10.76 -9.66
CA PRO A 57 1.69 -9.49 -9.04
C PRO A 57 0.75 -9.67 -7.84
N ASP A 58 0.03 -10.79 -7.77
CA ASP A 58 -0.92 -11.11 -6.70
C ASP A 58 -0.59 -12.45 -6.03
N LEU A 59 0.64 -12.61 -5.53
CA LEU A 59 1.07 -13.85 -4.85
C LEU A 59 0.51 -13.93 -3.42
N ARG A 60 -0.81 -13.85 -3.27
CA ARG A 60 -1.55 -14.03 -2.02
C ARG A 60 -1.72 -15.51 -1.67
N PHE A 61 -2.07 -15.81 -0.41
CA PHE A 61 -2.27 -17.20 0.05
C PHE A 61 -3.34 -17.94 -0.76
N GLY A 62 -4.37 -17.24 -1.24
CA GLY A 62 -5.42 -17.84 -2.09
C GLY A 62 -4.93 -18.36 -3.45
N ASN A 63 -3.74 -17.92 -3.87
CA ASN A 63 -3.12 -18.33 -5.14
C ASN A 63 -2.02 -19.38 -4.94
N ILE A 64 -1.89 -19.95 -3.74
CA ILE A 64 -0.90 -20.98 -3.39
C ILE A 64 -1.65 -22.22 -2.91
N PHE A 65 -1.55 -23.33 -3.66
CA PHE A 65 -2.06 -24.62 -3.21
C PHE A 65 -1.02 -25.33 -2.34
N VAL A 66 -1.50 -25.89 -1.24
CA VAL A 66 -0.71 -26.69 -0.31
C VAL A 66 -1.40 -28.01 0.01
N ASP A 67 -0.63 -29.03 0.41
CA ASP A 67 -1.17 -30.26 1.00
C ASP A 67 -1.42 -30.11 2.52
N ASP A 68 -1.84 -31.20 3.17
CA ASP A 68 -2.13 -31.24 4.61
C ASP A 68 -0.89 -30.97 5.48
N ASP A 69 0.32 -31.13 4.92
CA ASP A 69 1.61 -30.88 5.57
C ASP A 69 2.22 -29.51 5.17
N PHE A 70 1.45 -28.65 4.51
CA PHE A 70 1.86 -27.34 3.98
C PHE A 70 2.97 -27.36 2.92
N HIS A 71 3.18 -28.47 2.21
CA HIS A 71 4.04 -28.46 1.02
C HIS A 71 3.33 -27.74 -0.13
N ILE A 72 4.04 -26.83 -0.81
CA ILE A 72 3.51 -26.12 -1.97
C ILE A 72 3.31 -27.11 -3.12
N LEU A 73 2.05 -27.29 -3.53
CA LEU A 73 1.65 -28.13 -4.67
C LEU A 73 1.65 -27.35 -5.98
N GLY A 74 1.36 -26.04 -5.93
CA GLY A 74 1.31 -25.20 -7.11
C GLY A 74 0.97 -23.75 -6.83
N ILE A 75 1.28 -22.90 -7.80
CA ILE A 75 0.91 -21.49 -7.84
C ILE A 75 0.00 -21.29 -9.05
N ILE A 76 -1.14 -20.63 -8.86
CA ILE A 76 -2.14 -20.35 -9.90
C ILE A 76 -2.27 -18.86 -10.15
N ASP A 77 -3.19 -18.46 -11.05
CA ASP A 77 -3.58 -17.07 -11.27
C ASP A 77 -2.49 -16.18 -11.92
N TRP A 78 -1.80 -16.73 -12.91
CA TRP A 78 -0.67 -16.09 -13.59
C TRP A 78 -1.05 -14.98 -14.59
N GLU A 79 -2.33 -14.62 -14.74
CA GLU A 79 -2.86 -13.82 -15.86
C GLU A 79 -2.30 -12.38 -15.97
N PHE A 80 -1.74 -11.85 -14.89
CA PHE A 80 -1.11 -10.51 -14.85
C PHE A 80 0.40 -10.53 -14.63
N THR A 81 1.03 -11.71 -14.77
CA THR A 81 2.47 -11.85 -14.57
C THR A 81 3.28 -10.96 -15.50
N SER A 82 4.27 -10.27 -14.95
CA SER A 82 5.12 -9.36 -15.71
C SER A 82 6.58 -9.48 -15.30
N THR A 83 7.48 -9.04 -16.17
CA THR A 83 8.88 -8.84 -15.79
C THR A 83 9.04 -7.53 -15.01
N ILE A 84 9.75 -7.59 -13.89
CA ILE A 84 10.06 -6.42 -13.07
C ILE A 84 11.58 -6.26 -12.90
N PRO A 85 12.10 -5.03 -12.74
CA PRO A 85 13.49 -4.82 -12.39
C PRO A 85 13.84 -5.55 -11.07
N LEU A 86 14.98 -6.23 -11.02
CA LEU A 86 15.37 -7.04 -9.87
C LEU A 86 15.40 -6.23 -8.56
N GLN A 87 15.84 -4.97 -8.62
CA GLN A 87 15.90 -4.09 -7.45
C GLN A 87 14.52 -3.72 -6.87
N LEU A 88 13.43 -4.03 -7.58
CA LEU A 88 12.05 -3.86 -7.12
C LEU A 88 11.40 -5.21 -6.77
N PHE A 89 12.15 -6.30 -6.82
CA PHE A 89 11.66 -7.61 -6.42
C PHE A 89 11.64 -7.68 -4.89
N THR A 90 10.45 -7.72 -4.32
CA THR A 90 10.20 -7.72 -2.88
C THR A 90 9.47 -9.01 -2.49
N PRO A 91 9.55 -9.44 -1.22
CA PRO A 91 8.73 -10.55 -0.75
C PRO A 91 7.23 -10.29 -0.94
N PRO A 92 6.38 -11.34 -0.90
CA PRO A 92 4.94 -11.19 -1.05
C PRO A 92 4.33 -10.18 -0.07
N PRO A 93 3.30 -9.41 -0.47
CA PRO A 93 2.70 -8.37 0.38
C PRO A 93 2.15 -8.90 1.70
N TRP A 94 1.61 -10.13 1.74
CA TRP A 94 1.14 -10.75 2.97
C TRP A 94 2.27 -11.17 3.93
N VAL A 95 3.47 -11.44 3.41
CA VAL A 95 4.67 -11.69 4.24
C VAL A 95 5.20 -10.39 4.84
N THR A 96 5.17 -9.31 4.06
CA THR A 96 5.66 -7.99 4.49
C THR A 96 4.63 -7.16 5.23
N GLY A 97 3.39 -7.64 5.34
CA GLY A 97 2.30 -6.95 6.03
C GLY A 97 1.73 -5.75 5.28
N HIS A 98 1.84 -5.73 3.95
CA HIS A 98 1.32 -4.67 3.06
C HIS A 98 0.11 -5.13 2.23
N ASP A 99 -0.53 -6.22 2.64
CA ASP A 99 -1.77 -6.72 2.03
C ASP A 99 -2.97 -6.43 2.95
N PRO A 100 -3.72 -5.34 2.73
CA PRO A 100 -4.82 -4.95 3.61
C PRO A 100 -5.92 -6.02 3.73
N ASP A 101 -6.23 -6.70 2.63
CA ASP A 101 -7.29 -7.71 2.59
C ASP A 101 -6.90 -8.94 3.40
N THR A 102 -5.67 -9.42 3.19
CA THR A 102 -5.10 -10.51 3.99
C THR A 102 -5.01 -10.12 5.47
N MET A 103 -4.54 -8.91 5.78
CA MET A 103 -4.43 -8.43 7.16
C MET A 103 -5.80 -8.33 7.85
N ARG A 104 -6.86 -7.96 7.12
CA ARG A 104 -8.22 -7.94 7.65
C ARG A 104 -8.71 -9.35 7.99
N ILE A 105 -8.48 -10.32 7.10
CA ILE A 105 -8.86 -11.73 7.32
C ILE A 105 -8.11 -12.31 8.52
N MET A 106 -6.79 -12.10 8.61
CA MET A 106 -5.96 -12.63 9.70
C MET A 106 -6.35 -12.05 11.07
N ARG A 107 -6.70 -10.75 11.14
CA ARG A 107 -7.20 -10.13 12.39
C ARG A 107 -8.59 -10.62 12.81
N GLY A 108 -9.44 -11.00 11.84
CA GLY A 108 -10.80 -11.48 12.11
C GLY A 108 -10.88 -12.94 12.53
N LEU A 109 -9.91 -13.76 12.13
CA LEU A 109 -9.91 -15.21 12.38
C LEU A 109 -9.16 -15.60 13.67
N VAL A 110 -8.24 -14.79 14.18
CA VAL A 110 -7.38 -15.12 15.33
C VAL A 110 -7.02 -13.85 16.11
N ARG A 111 -6.67 -13.97 17.40
CA ARG A 111 -5.62 -13.13 18.04
C ARG A 111 -4.28 -13.38 17.32
N GLY A 112 -4.26 -13.17 16.01
CA GLY A 112 -3.23 -13.61 15.10
C GLY A 112 -1.99 -12.73 15.20
N PRO A 113 -0.86 -13.23 14.67
CA PRO A 113 0.40 -12.52 14.76
C PRO A 113 0.28 -11.08 14.27
N PHE A 114 0.88 -10.13 15.01
CA PHE A 114 0.95 -8.75 14.55
C PHE A 114 1.71 -8.69 13.21
N ARG A 115 1.48 -7.63 12.42
CA ARG A 115 2.13 -7.38 11.13
C ARG A 115 3.64 -7.70 11.11
N ASP A 116 4.31 -7.41 12.22
CA ASP A 116 5.76 -7.57 12.36
C ASP A 116 6.21 -9.00 12.67
N GLU A 117 5.32 -9.85 13.22
CA GLU A 117 5.63 -11.23 13.60
C GLU A 117 5.80 -12.13 12.37
N ILE A 118 4.88 -12.09 11.40
CA ILE A 118 4.98 -12.87 10.16
C ILE A 118 6.29 -12.53 9.42
N PHE A 119 6.60 -11.25 9.35
CA PHE A 119 7.80 -10.79 8.68
C PHE A 119 9.08 -11.22 9.41
N ALA A 120 9.09 -11.18 10.74
CA ALA A 120 10.20 -11.65 11.55
C ALA A 120 10.41 -13.16 11.41
N GLU A 121 9.34 -13.96 11.54
CA GLU A 121 9.40 -15.42 11.38
C GLU A 121 9.90 -15.82 9.98
N PHE A 122 9.39 -15.17 8.94
CA PHE A 122 9.83 -15.44 7.57
C PHE A 122 11.33 -15.10 7.39
N ARG A 123 11.78 -13.98 7.96
CA ARG A 123 13.20 -13.60 7.94
C ARG A 123 14.06 -14.65 8.63
N ASP A 124 13.66 -15.13 9.80
CA ASP A 124 14.42 -16.13 10.56
C ASP A 124 14.52 -17.46 9.79
N VAL A 125 13.42 -17.90 9.16
CA VAL A 125 13.42 -19.08 8.30
C VAL A 125 14.34 -18.89 7.09
N LEU A 126 14.29 -17.74 6.43
CA LEU A 126 15.16 -17.43 5.28
C LEU A 126 16.64 -17.38 5.70
N GLN A 127 16.92 -16.81 6.87
CA GLN A 127 18.27 -16.76 7.44
C GLN A 127 18.83 -18.17 7.68
N ASN A 128 18.03 -19.08 8.22
CA ASN A 128 18.45 -20.46 8.46
C ASN A 128 18.61 -21.23 7.14
N LYS A 129 17.67 -21.06 6.20
CA LYS A 129 17.70 -21.80 4.93
C LYS A 129 18.85 -21.39 4.01
N ARG A 130 19.35 -20.16 4.11
CA ARG A 130 20.46 -19.67 3.25
C ARG A 130 21.73 -20.53 3.35
N GLU A 131 21.97 -21.16 4.50
CA GLU A 131 23.15 -22.03 4.70
C GLU A 131 23.07 -23.33 3.89
N THR A 132 21.86 -23.72 3.50
CA THR A 132 21.58 -25.01 2.83
C THR A 132 21.00 -24.87 1.42
N CYS A 133 20.56 -23.66 1.04
CA CYS A 133 19.86 -23.40 -0.21
C CYS A 133 20.38 -22.13 -0.88
N SER A 134 21.05 -22.29 -2.02
CA SER A 134 21.61 -21.18 -2.80
C SER A 134 20.56 -20.17 -3.27
N ILE A 135 19.31 -20.61 -3.51
CA ILE A 135 18.20 -19.72 -3.84
C ILE A 135 17.85 -18.84 -2.63
N SER A 136 17.81 -19.42 -1.43
CA SER A 136 17.52 -18.67 -0.19
C SER A 136 18.65 -17.67 0.12
N GLU A 137 19.90 -18.04 -0.12
CA GLU A 137 21.05 -17.13 -0.07
C GLU A 137 20.89 -15.98 -1.04
N LYS A 138 20.58 -16.27 -2.31
CA LYS A 138 20.32 -15.25 -3.33
C LYS A 138 19.22 -14.28 -2.91
N LEU A 139 18.07 -14.78 -2.46
CA LEU A 139 16.94 -13.96 -1.98
C LEU A 139 17.32 -13.12 -0.76
N TRP A 140 18.13 -13.67 0.16
CA TRP A 140 18.61 -12.93 1.33
C TRP A 140 19.40 -11.67 0.93
N HIS A 141 20.24 -11.79 -0.09
CA HIS A 141 20.99 -10.65 -0.64
C HIS A 141 20.10 -9.68 -1.43
N GLU A 142 19.28 -10.21 -2.35
CA GLU A 142 18.44 -9.40 -3.25
C GLU A 142 17.38 -8.59 -2.49
N TRP A 143 16.85 -9.12 -1.39
CA TRP A 143 15.89 -8.42 -0.54
C TRP A 143 16.55 -7.52 0.53
N GLY A 144 17.87 -7.39 0.53
CA GLY A 144 18.59 -6.42 1.36
C GLY A 144 18.67 -6.76 2.85
N TYR A 145 18.44 -8.02 3.25
CA TYR A 145 18.47 -8.43 4.65
C TYR A 145 19.86 -8.34 5.31
N GLN A 146 20.92 -8.15 4.54
CA GLN A 146 22.28 -7.90 5.06
C GLN A 146 22.50 -6.49 5.61
N GLN A 147 21.71 -5.50 5.19
CA GLN A 147 21.95 -4.09 5.54
C GLN A 147 21.39 -3.69 6.91
N GLY A 148 20.74 -4.60 7.63
CA GLY A 148 20.27 -4.37 9.00
C GLY A 148 21.37 -4.61 10.02
N GLN A 149 22.26 -3.63 10.25
CA GLN A 149 22.92 -3.54 11.55
C GLN A 149 21.88 -3.10 12.58
N ALA A 150 21.77 -3.86 13.68
CA ALA A 150 20.91 -3.52 14.81
C ALA A 150 21.25 -2.11 15.33
N GLY A 151 20.32 -1.15 15.17
CA GLY A 151 20.43 0.19 15.76
C GLY A 151 20.17 1.40 14.83
N GLN A 152 19.89 1.23 13.54
CA GLN A 152 19.41 2.35 12.70
C GLN A 152 17.89 2.34 12.58
N GLU A 153 17.26 3.47 12.93
CA GLU A 153 15.80 3.70 12.98
C GLU A 153 15.10 3.55 11.62
N ASP A 154 15.83 3.71 10.51
CA ASP A 154 15.32 3.46 9.16
C ASP A 154 15.62 2.02 8.77
N ASN A 155 14.63 1.13 8.85
CA ASN A 155 14.79 -0.24 8.34
C ASN A 155 14.47 -0.26 6.83
N PRO A 156 15.46 -0.21 5.93
CA PRO A 156 15.27 -0.08 4.48
C PRO A 156 14.36 -1.16 3.88
N ILE A 157 14.27 -2.28 4.60
CA ILE A 157 13.54 -3.49 4.24
C ILE A 157 12.01 -3.31 4.31
N GLN A 158 11.48 -2.33 5.06
CA GLN A 158 10.03 -2.07 5.10
C GLN A 158 9.58 -0.98 4.11
N ARG A 159 10.44 0.01 3.84
CA ARG A 159 10.10 1.15 2.97
C ARG A 159 9.91 0.72 1.51
N LEU A 160 10.82 -0.09 0.96
CA LEU A 160 10.73 -0.54 -0.42
C LEU A 160 9.47 -1.38 -0.70
N PRO A 161 9.14 -2.43 0.09
CA PRO A 161 7.89 -3.18 -0.11
C PRO A 161 6.64 -2.31 -0.03
N THR A 162 6.61 -1.30 0.86
CA THR A 162 5.49 -0.36 0.95
C THR A 162 5.28 0.38 -0.38
N ILE A 163 6.35 0.99 -0.91
CA ILE A 163 6.28 1.76 -2.16
C ILE A 163 5.94 0.85 -3.34
N VAL A 164 6.60 -0.31 -3.43
CA VAL A 164 6.40 -1.27 -4.52
C VAL A 164 4.98 -1.83 -4.52
N GLN A 165 4.40 -2.08 -3.34
CA GLN A 165 3.01 -2.53 -3.24
C GLN A 165 2.04 -1.48 -3.80
N ILE A 166 2.20 -0.22 -3.41
CA ILE A 166 1.34 0.87 -3.90
C ILE A 166 1.47 1.05 -5.41
N LEU A 167 2.69 0.96 -5.96
CA LEU A 167 2.93 1.06 -7.39
C LEU A 167 2.29 -0.10 -8.18
N ARG A 168 2.28 -1.32 -7.64
CA ARG A 168 1.67 -2.49 -8.27
C ARG A 168 0.14 -2.47 -8.16
N HIS A 169 -0.37 -1.95 -7.05
CA HIS A 169 -1.80 -1.94 -6.72
C HIS A 169 -2.25 -0.52 -6.34
N PRO A 170 -2.56 0.35 -7.33
CA PRO A 170 -2.91 1.75 -7.07
C PRO A 170 -4.04 1.96 -6.06
N SER A 171 -5.05 1.08 -6.06
CA SER A 171 -6.17 1.10 -5.10
C SER A 171 -5.72 0.95 -3.64
N SER A 172 -4.52 0.40 -3.41
CA SER A 172 -3.98 0.20 -2.07
C SER A 172 -3.35 1.46 -1.47
N LEU A 173 -3.12 2.55 -2.24
CA LEU A 173 -2.41 3.75 -1.78
C LEU A 173 -2.90 4.20 -0.40
N MET A 174 -4.19 4.45 -0.23
CA MET A 174 -4.72 4.98 1.03
C MET A 174 -4.48 4.04 2.19
N SER A 175 -4.80 2.76 2.02
CA SER A 175 -4.64 1.76 3.07
C SER A 175 -3.17 1.52 3.45
N VAL A 176 -2.29 1.33 2.46
CA VAL A 176 -0.89 0.93 2.66
C VAL A 176 -0.04 2.14 3.05
N TYR A 177 -0.28 3.31 2.49
CA TYR A 177 0.42 4.54 2.86
C TYR A 177 0.15 4.90 4.31
N TYR A 178 -1.12 5.03 4.73
CA TYR A 178 -1.43 5.47 6.09
C TYR A 178 -1.19 4.39 7.15
N SER A 179 -1.21 3.10 6.81
CA SER A 179 -0.85 2.05 7.77
C SER A 179 0.66 1.86 7.93
N SER A 180 1.47 2.22 6.93
CA SER A 180 2.92 1.96 6.92
C SER A 180 3.74 3.23 6.66
N LEU A 181 3.75 3.76 5.43
CA LEU A 181 4.66 4.83 5.03
C LEU A 181 4.50 6.11 5.84
N PHE A 182 3.26 6.49 6.15
CA PHE A 182 2.97 7.66 6.97
C PHE A 182 3.65 7.57 8.35
N HIS A 183 3.48 6.46 9.06
CA HIS A 183 4.09 6.27 10.37
C HIS A 183 5.62 6.17 10.31
N MET A 184 6.18 5.67 9.21
CA MET A 184 7.64 5.70 8.99
C MET A 184 8.17 7.11 8.80
N LEU A 185 7.40 8.02 8.20
CA LEU A 185 7.84 9.39 7.91
C LEU A 185 7.57 10.37 9.07
N PHE A 186 6.45 10.21 9.75
CA PHE A 186 5.98 11.18 10.75
C PHE A 186 5.97 10.61 12.18
N GLY A 187 6.20 9.30 12.34
CA GLY A 187 6.22 8.60 13.61
C GLY A 187 4.92 7.83 13.92
N PRO A 188 4.97 6.84 14.83
CA PRO A 188 3.86 5.92 15.10
C PRO A 188 2.64 6.56 15.77
N PHE A 189 2.81 7.73 16.41
CA PHE A 189 1.75 8.45 17.10
C PHE A 189 1.32 9.73 16.35
N ALA A 190 1.79 9.92 15.12
CA ALA A 190 1.45 11.09 14.32
C ALA A 190 -0.05 11.09 13.97
N ASN A 191 -0.66 12.28 14.03
CA ASN A 191 -2.04 12.47 13.61
C ASN A 191 -2.06 12.90 12.13
N SER A 192 -2.67 12.07 11.27
CA SER A 192 -2.73 12.33 9.83
C SER A 192 -3.43 13.63 9.49
N ASP A 193 -4.58 13.94 10.12
CA ASP A 193 -5.32 15.17 9.85
C ASP A 193 -4.49 16.42 10.19
N ALA A 194 -3.71 16.36 11.28
CA ALA A 194 -2.83 17.45 11.68
C ALA A 194 -1.66 17.65 10.70
N GLU A 195 -1.00 16.58 10.26
CA GLU A 195 0.11 16.68 9.30
C GLU A 195 -0.37 17.11 7.90
N ILE A 196 -1.53 16.61 7.47
CA ILE A 196 -2.19 17.06 6.23
C ILE A 196 -2.57 18.55 6.35
N GLY A 197 -3.10 18.98 7.49
CA GLY A 197 -3.39 20.40 7.77
C GLY A 197 -2.15 21.27 7.55
N LYS A 198 -1.07 20.98 8.28
CA LYS A 198 0.22 21.68 8.18
C LYS A 198 0.76 21.71 6.74
N PHE A 199 0.63 20.59 6.02
CA PHE A 199 1.08 20.50 4.65
C PHE A 199 0.35 21.48 3.73
N PHE A 200 -0.99 21.51 3.77
CA PHE A 200 -1.76 22.39 2.89
C PHE A 200 -1.75 23.86 3.33
N ASP A 201 -1.43 24.15 4.60
CA ASP A 201 -1.24 25.52 5.09
C ASP A 201 0.12 26.11 4.63
N HIS A 202 1.02 25.28 4.11
CA HIS A 202 2.32 25.73 3.63
C HIS A 202 2.21 26.52 2.30
N PRO A 203 2.85 27.70 2.16
CA PRO A 203 2.75 28.53 0.96
C PRO A 203 3.13 27.83 -0.36
N ASP A 204 4.06 26.88 -0.31
CA ASP A 204 4.52 26.14 -1.50
C ASP A 204 3.44 25.18 -2.06
N ASN A 205 2.42 24.84 -1.26
CA ASN A 205 1.40 23.85 -1.61
C ASN A 205 0.08 24.49 -2.08
N VAL A 206 0.07 25.80 -2.36
CA VAL A 206 -1.12 26.51 -2.87
C VAL A 206 -1.62 25.94 -4.20
N SER A 207 -0.73 25.43 -5.05
CA SER A 207 -1.12 24.74 -6.29
C SER A 207 -1.89 23.45 -6.03
N LEU A 208 -1.51 22.69 -4.99
CA LEU A 208 -2.18 21.47 -4.58
C LEU A 208 -3.56 21.75 -4.01
N VAL A 209 -3.77 22.88 -3.32
CA VAL A 209 -5.11 23.32 -2.87
C VAL A 209 -6.04 23.53 -4.08
N LYS A 210 -5.55 24.20 -5.13
CA LYS A 210 -6.32 24.39 -6.38
C LYS A 210 -6.61 23.06 -7.08
N GLN A 211 -5.69 22.10 -6.99
CA GLN A 211 -5.91 20.76 -7.52
C GLN A 211 -7.01 20.01 -6.76
N VAL A 212 -7.07 20.14 -5.43
CA VAL A 212 -8.18 19.61 -4.62
C VAL A 212 -9.51 20.22 -5.06
N GLU A 213 -9.58 21.54 -5.21
CA GLU A 213 -10.80 22.23 -5.66
C GLU A 213 -11.27 21.72 -7.04
N LEU A 214 -10.34 21.55 -7.97
CA LEU A 214 -10.63 20.97 -9.29
C LEU A 214 -11.15 19.53 -9.20
N GLN A 215 -10.58 18.71 -8.31
CA GLN A 215 -11.06 17.33 -8.13
C GLN A 215 -12.47 17.29 -7.55
N ILE A 216 -12.78 18.18 -6.61
CA ILE A 216 -14.13 18.31 -6.06
C ILE A 216 -15.12 18.76 -7.13
N GLU A 217 -14.75 19.69 -8.01
CA GLU A 217 -15.61 20.09 -9.12
C GLU A 217 -15.87 18.93 -10.10
N LYS A 218 -14.82 18.18 -10.47
CA LYS A 218 -14.94 17.00 -11.32
C LYS A 218 -15.84 15.94 -10.68
N SER A 219 -15.67 15.68 -9.39
CA SER A 219 -16.50 14.74 -8.62
C SER A 219 -17.96 15.16 -8.63
N LYS A 220 -18.29 16.44 -8.41
CA LYS A 220 -19.66 16.96 -8.48
C LYS A 220 -20.30 16.72 -9.86
N ARG A 221 -19.58 17.04 -10.93
CA ARG A 221 -20.06 16.83 -12.31
C ARG A 221 -20.29 15.35 -12.62
N TYR A 222 -19.39 14.49 -12.15
CA TYR A 222 -19.50 13.05 -12.34
C TYR A 222 -20.66 12.45 -11.52
N THR A 223 -20.83 12.89 -10.28
CA THR A 223 -21.97 12.50 -9.43
C THR A 223 -23.29 12.88 -10.09
N GLN A 224 -23.42 14.13 -10.56
CA GLN A 224 -24.61 14.57 -11.29
C GLN A 224 -24.87 13.72 -12.55
N TYR A 225 -23.82 13.41 -13.31
CA TYR A 225 -23.93 12.54 -14.49
C TYR A 225 -24.49 11.15 -14.13
N LEU A 226 -24.03 10.57 -13.01
CA LEU A 226 -24.53 9.27 -12.54
C LEU A 226 -25.99 9.36 -12.09
N GLU A 227 -26.35 10.42 -11.36
CA GLU A 227 -27.74 10.67 -10.93
C GLU A 227 -28.69 10.84 -12.12
N ASP A 228 -28.34 11.70 -13.08
CA ASP A 228 -29.14 11.98 -14.28
C ASP A 228 -29.39 10.72 -15.13
N ARG A 229 -28.51 9.72 -15.02
CA ARG A 229 -28.58 8.46 -15.77
C ARG A 229 -29.12 7.30 -14.95
N GLY A 230 -29.44 7.50 -13.67
CA GLY A 230 -29.82 6.42 -12.76
C GLY A 230 -28.72 5.37 -12.58
N LEU A 231 -27.46 5.78 -12.69
CA LEU A 231 -26.26 4.94 -12.53
C LEU A 231 -25.60 5.10 -11.17
N LEU A 232 -26.05 6.05 -10.35
CA LEU A 232 -25.54 6.22 -9.00
C LEU A 232 -26.00 5.03 -8.14
N VAL A 233 -25.05 4.19 -7.75
CA VAL A 233 -25.31 3.07 -6.83
C VAL A 233 -25.15 3.58 -5.41
N GLU A 234 -26.22 3.55 -4.63
CA GLU A 234 -26.15 3.86 -3.21
C GLU A 234 -25.38 2.76 -2.46
N ASP A 235 -24.33 3.14 -1.74
CA ASP A 235 -23.65 2.23 -0.82
C ASP A 235 -24.51 2.05 0.45
N VAL A 236 -25.49 1.15 0.32
CA VAL A 236 -26.43 0.76 1.38
C VAL A 236 -25.70 0.33 2.65
N GLN A 237 -24.55 -0.32 2.51
CA GLN A 237 -23.79 -0.84 3.66
C GLN A 237 -23.10 0.29 4.42
N SER A 238 -22.45 1.23 3.72
CA SER A 238 -21.90 2.44 4.35
C SER A 238 -22.99 3.32 4.96
N GLN A 239 -24.18 3.37 4.37
CA GLN A 239 -25.32 4.07 4.95
C GLN A 239 -25.78 3.42 6.27
N GLN A 240 -25.94 2.09 6.28
CA GLN A 240 -26.28 1.34 7.50
C GLN A 240 -25.23 1.50 8.60
N ILE A 241 -23.92 1.52 8.25
CA ILE A 241 -22.83 1.75 9.20
C ILE A 241 -22.90 3.18 9.77
N ARG A 242 -23.14 4.19 8.93
CA ARG A 242 -23.28 5.59 9.37
C ARG A 242 -24.48 5.77 10.29
N GLU A 243 -25.61 5.15 9.98
CA GLU A 243 -26.81 5.15 10.82
C GLU A 243 -26.53 4.46 12.16
N TYR A 244 -25.87 3.29 12.15
CA TYR A 244 -25.48 2.59 13.37
C TYR A 244 -24.54 3.44 14.25
N LEU A 245 -23.52 4.08 13.66
CA LEU A 245 -22.59 4.95 14.38
C LEU A 245 -23.26 6.20 14.95
N ALA A 246 -24.16 6.82 14.18
CA ALA A 246 -24.95 7.96 14.66
C ALA A 246 -25.86 7.55 15.83
N ASN A 247 -26.47 6.37 15.72
CA ASN A 247 -27.35 5.81 16.75
C ASN A 247 -26.58 5.32 17.98
N THR A 248 -25.29 5.00 17.90
CA THR A 248 -24.49 4.54 19.05
C THR A 248 -23.66 5.65 19.69
N LYS A 249 -23.61 6.84 19.09
CA LYS A 249 -22.86 8.00 19.59
C LYS A 249 -23.26 8.45 21.00
N HIS A 250 -24.52 8.23 21.38
CA HIS A 250 -25.05 8.54 22.72
C HIS A 250 -24.62 7.55 23.82
N LEU A 251 -23.94 6.45 23.46
CA LEU A 251 -23.45 5.43 24.41
C LEU A 251 -21.96 5.66 24.78
N LEU A 252 -21.31 6.65 24.17
CA LEU A 252 -19.89 6.98 24.36
C LEU A 252 -19.68 8.28 25.16
N ASP A 253 -20.76 8.93 25.61
CA ASP A 253 -20.77 10.02 26.60
C ASP A 253 -21.06 9.45 28.01
#